data_AF-A0A0V0IU64-F1
#
_entry.id   AF-A0A0V0IU64-F1
#
_cell.length_a   1.000
_cell.length_b   1.000
_cell.length_c   1.000
_cell.angle_alpha   90.00
_cell.angle_beta   90.00
_cell.angle_gamma   90.00
#
_symmetry.space_group_name_H-M   'P 1'
#
loop_
_entity.id
_entity.type
_entity.pdbx_description
1 polymer ?
#
loop_
_entity_poly.entity_id
_entity_poly.type
_entity_poly.pdbx_seq_one_letter_code
_entity_poly.pdbx_strand_id
1 'polypeptide(L)'
;MLAGRFLVGLGLGVGPPVASLYVAEVSPAHVRGTYGSLIQIATCLGLMAALVIGIPVKNIVGWWRVCFWVSTIPAAILALAMMFCVESPHWLYKRGKLAEAEFEFERLLGSSHVKSAMLELSKSDRGDETESVKISELLNGRHSRVVFIGATLFALQQLSGINAVFYFSSTVFRRAGVSSNLANVFIGIANLTGSIVALVLMDKLGRKVLLHWSFFGMALAMALQAFASSGIASNYGAFYFSVGGMLLFVLTFAVGAGPVPGLLLPEIFPSRIRAKAMAFCMSVHWVVNFLLD
;
A
#
# COMPACT_ATOMS: atom_id res chain seq x y z
N MET A 1 -3.82 11.99 -23.31
CA MET A 1 -3.16 11.99 -21.99
C MET A 1 -4.17 11.83 -20.85
N LEU A 2 -5.24 12.64 -20.78
CA LEU A 2 -6.26 12.52 -19.73
C LEU A 2 -6.95 11.13 -19.68
N ALA A 3 -7.39 10.60 -20.82
CA ALA A 3 -7.99 9.25 -20.88
C ALA A 3 -7.03 8.15 -20.40
N GLY A 4 -5.74 8.25 -20.75
CA GLY A 4 -4.73 7.30 -20.26
C GLY A 4 -4.52 7.38 -18.75
N ARG A 5 -4.53 8.59 -18.17
CA ARG A 5 -4.46 8.78 -16.71
C ARG A 5 -5.70 8.23 -16.01
N PHE A 6 -6.88 8.38 -16.62
CA PHE A 6 -8.12 7.80 -16.11
C PHE A 6 -8.05 6.27 -16.09
N LEU A 7 -7.58 5.64 -17.16
CA LEU A 7 -7.39 4.18 -17.21
C LEU A 7 -6.36 3.67 -16.19
N VAL A 8 -5.23 4.37 -16.05
CA VAL A 8 -4.22 4.04 -15.01
C VAL A 8 -4.80 4.22 -13.61
N GLY A 9 -5.61 5.27 -13.39
CA GLY A 9 -6.32 5.49 -12.13
C GLY A 9 -7.28 4.36 -11.78
N LEU A 10 -8.07 3.87 -12.75
CA LEU A 10 -8.91 2.68 -12.55
C LEU A 10 -8.07 1.45 -12.18
N GLY A 11 -6.93 1.25 -12.84
CA GLY A 11 -5.98 0.18 -12.52
C GLY A 11 -5.42 0.29 -11.09
N LEU A 12 -5.03 1.48 -10.65
CA LEU A 12 -4.55 1.72 -9.28
C LEU A 12 -5.67 1.61 -8.23
N GLY A 13 -6.92 1.84 -8.61
CA GLY A 13 -8.07 1.66 -7.74
C GLY A 13 -8.39 0.18 -7.47
N VAL A 14 -8.33 -0.66 -8.51
CA VAL A 14 -8.70 -2.08 -8.43
C VAL A 14 -7.51 -2.97 -8.06
N GLY A 15 -6.33 -2.67 -8.60
CA GLY A 15 -5.14 -3.53 -8.53
C GLY A 15 -4.67 -3.86 -7.12
N PRO A 16 -4.30 -2.87 -6.27
CA PRO A 16 -3.76 -3.15 -4.94
C PRO A 16 -4.73 -3.91 -4.02
N PRO A 17 -6.04 -3.56 -3.93
CA PRO A 17 -6.99 -4.36 -3.15
C PRO A 17 -7.11 -5.80 -3.64
N VAL A 18 -7.13 -6.03 -4.95
CA VAL A 18 -7.20 -7.38 -5.54
C VAL A 18 -5.92 -8.17 -5.27
N ALA A 19 -4.76 -7.54 -5.42
CA ALA A 19 -3.47 -8.16 -5.14
C ALA A 19 -3.36 -8.56 -3.65
N SER A 20 -3.73 -7.67 -2.73
CA SER A 20 -3.73 -7.96 -1.29
C SER A 20 -4.72 -9.07 -0.93
N LEU A 21 -5.90 -9.10 -1.57
CA LEU A 21 -6.88 -10.16 -1.35
C LEU A 21 -6.38 -11.51 -1.87
N TYR A 22 -5.84 -11.53 -3.09
CA TYR A 22 -5.27 -12.72 -3.70
C TYR A 22 -4.14 -13.31 -2.85
N VAL A 23 -3.20 -12.46 -2.40
CA VAL A 23 -2.13 -12.89 -1.50
C VAL A 23 -2.68 -13.41 -0.18
N ALA A 24 -3.70 -12.78 0.39
CA ALA A 24 -4.31 -13.25 1.63
C ALA A 24 -5.01 -14.61 1.50
N GLU A 25 -5.62 -14.89 0.35
CA GLU A 25 -6.37 -16.13 0.07
C GLU A 25 -5.45 -17.30 -0.34
N VAL A 26 -4.35 -17.02 -1.03
CA VAL A 26 -3.40 -18.05 -1.50
C VAL A 26 -2.34 -18.37 -0.44
N SER A 27 -1.99 -17.41 0.43
CA SER A 27 -0.91 -17.60 1.40
C SER A 27 -1.32 -18.42 2.62
N PRO A 28 -0.51 -19.41 3.04
CA PRO A 28 -0.66 -20.08 4.32
C PRO A 28 -0.62 -19.10 5.49
N ALA A 29 -1.39 -19.38 6.55
CA ALA A 29 -1.55 -18.47 7.69
C ALA A 29 -0.22 -18.06 8.38
N HIS A 30 0.80 -18.93 8.33
CA HIS A 30 2.11 -18.68 8.97
C HIS A 30 3.04 -17.76 8.16
N VAL A 31 2.83 -17.58 6.85
CA VAL A 31 3.66 -16.74 5.95
C VAL A 31 2.90 -15.60 5.29
N ARG A 32 1.59 -15.48 5.57
CA ARG A 32 0.72 -14.45 4.99
C ARG A 32 1.25 -13.03 5.22
N GLY A 33 1.79 -12.74 6.41
CA GLY A 33 2.39 -11.44 6.72
C GLY A 33 3.62 -11.15 5.85
N THR A 34 4.47 -12.15 5.62
CA THR A 34 5.67 -12.02 4.79
C THR A 34 5.30 -11.72 3.34
N TYR A 35 4.37 -12.50 2.76
CA TYR A 35 3.92 -12.29 1.38
C TYR A 35 3.18 -10.96 1.20
N GLY A 36 2.35 -10.57 2.16
CA GLY A 36 1.73 -9.25 2.14
C GLY A 36 2.78 -8.13 2.16
N SER A 37 3.84 -8.28 2.95
CA SER A 37 4.91 -7.26 3.03
C SER A 37 5.69 -7.11 1.72
N LEU A 38 5.77 -8.17 0.90
CA LEU A 38 6.40 -8.09 -0.43
C LEU A 38 5.65 -7.13 -1.37
N ILE A 39 4.32 -7.02 -1.26
CA ILE A 39 3.54 -6.05 -2.05
C ILE A 39 3.99 -4.62 -1.73
N GLN A 40 4.22 -4.32 -0.44
CA GLN A 40 4.72 -3.00 -0.03
C GLN A 40 6.12 -2.76 -0.58
N ILE A 41 7.04 -3.73 -0.44
CA ILE A 41 8.41 -3.59 -0.95
C ILE A 41 8.40 -3.34 -2.46
N ALA A 42 7.59 -4.09 -3.21
CA ALA A 42 7.43 -3.89 -4.64
C ALA A 42 6.90 -2.49 -4.97
N THR A 43 5.95 -1.96 -4.20
CA THR A 43 5.44 -0.59 -4.33
C THR A 43 6.55 0.44 -4.09
N CYS A 44 7.38 0.25 -3.07
CA CYS A 44 8.49 1.15 -2.75
C CYS A 44 9.61 1.10 -3.79
N LEU A 45 9.93 -0.09 -4.31
CA LEU A 45 10.87 -0.27 -5.42
C LEU A 45 10.34 0.39 -6.70
N GLY A 46 9.04 0.24 -6.99
CA GLY A 46 8.39 0.89 -8.12
C GLY A 46 8.46 2.41 -8.03
N LEU A 47 8.19 2.97 -6.85
CA LEU A 47 8.31 4.41 -6.60
C LEU A 47 9.75 4.90 -6.77
N MET A 48 10.72 4.17 -6.23
CA MET A 48 12.15 4.49 -6.38
C MET A 48 12.59 4.45 -7.85
N ALA A 49 12.21 3.41 -8.59
CA ALA A 49 12.48 3.30 -10.02
C ALA A 49 11.85 4.46 -10.79
N ALA A 50 10.59 4.82 -10.49
CA ALA A 50 9.91 5.95 -11.12
C ALA A 50 10.64 7.29 -10.87
N LEU A 51 11.10 7.51 -9.63
CA LEU A 51 11.88 8.70 -9.27
C LEU A 51 13.21 8.77 -10.02
N VAL A 52 13.91 7.64 -10.20
CA VAL A 52 15.18 7.56 -10.94
C VAL A 52 14.97 7.76 -12.44
N ILE A 53 13.99 7.08 -13.05
CA ILE A 53 13.64 7.22 -14.47
C ILE A 53 13.18 8.66 -14.79
N GLY A 54 12.61 9.35 -13.79
CA GLY A 54 12.17 10.74 -13.88
C GLY A 54 13.31 11.78 -13.87
N ILE A 55 14.54 11.42 -13.51
CA ILE A 55 15.68 12.36 -13.43
C ILE A 55 15.97 13.08 -14.75
N PRO A 56 16.15 12.40 -15.90
CA PRO A 56 16.48 13.05 -17.17
C PRO A 56 15.30 13.78 -17.83
N VAL A 57 14.07 13.73 -17.28
CA VAL A 57 12.88 14.40 -17.84
C VAL A 57 13.10 15.90 -18.06
N LYS A 58 13.85 16.56 -17.17
CA LYS A 58 14.13 18.00 -17.28
C LYS A 58 15.15 18.34 -18.37
N ASN A 59 16.03 17.41 -18.72
CA ASN A 59 17.15 17.67 -19.63
C ASN A 59 16.84 17.30 -21.08
N ILE A 60 15.91 16.38 -21.32
CA ILE A 60 15.61 15.85 -22.66
C ILE A 60 14.14 16.11 -23.01
N VAL A 61 13.92 16.94 -24.04
CA VAL A 61 12.58 17.22 -24.58
C VAL A 61 11.97 15.92 -25.13
N GLY A 62 10.82 15.51 -24.58
CA GLY A 62 10.10 14.29 -24.98
C GLY A 62 10.35 13.05 -24.13
N TRP A 63 11.29 13.09 -23.17
CA TRP A 63 11.57 11.96 -22.26
C TRP A 63 10.38 11.57 -21.38
N TRP A 64 9.46 12.51 -21.12
CA TRP A 64 8.21 12.23 -20.42
C TRP A 64 7.39 11.10 -21.08
N ARG A 65 7.49 10.93 -22.40
CA ARG A 65 6.83 9.81 -23.11
C ARG A 65 7.48 8.47 -22.77
N VAL A 66 8.80 8.44 -22.66
CA VAL A 66 9.57 7.25 -22.29
C VAL A 66 9.19 6.80 -20.89
N CYS A 67 8.99 7.74 -19.94
CA CYS A 67 8.49 7.40 -18.60
C CYS A 67 7.17 6.61 -18.62
N PHE A 68 6.25 6.94 -19.53
CA PHE A 68 4.98 6.19 -19.71
C PHE A 68 5.17 4.85 -20.43
N TRP A 69 6.11 4.76 -21.39
CA TRP A 69 6.42 3.48 -22.03
C TRP A 69 7.08 2.49 -21.08
N VAL A 70 7.98 2.98 -20.21
CA VAL A 70 8.66 2.13 -19.23
C VAL A 70 7.68 1.52 -18.22
N SER A 71 6.60 2.23 -17.84
CA SER A 71 5.57 1.64 -16.96
C SER A 71 4.74 0.54 -17.63
N THR A 72 4.78 0.43 -18.96
CA THR A 72 4.12 -0.68 -19.68
C THR A 72 4.87 -1.99 -19.49
N ILE A 73 6.19 -1.96 -19.25
CA ILE A 73 7.01 -3.15 -19.04
C ILE A 73 6.55 -3.98 -17.82
N PRO A 74 6.47 -3.42 -16.59
CA PRO A 74 5.98 -4.19 -15.44
C PRO A 74 4.52 -4.62 -15.59
N ALA A 75 3.69 -3.83 -16.30
CA ALA A 75 2.30 -4.22 -16.59
C ALA A 75 2.22 -5.44 -17.54
N ALA A 76 3.07 -5.50 -18.56
CA ALA A 76 3.16 -6.63 -19.48
C ALA A 76 3.72 -7.88 -18.78
N ILE A 77 4.75 -7.71 -17.94
CA ILE A 77 5.29 -8.79 -17.11
C ILE A 77 4.21 -9.35 -16.19
N LEU A 78 3.43 -8.48 -15.52
CA LEU A 78 2.31 -8.92 -14.68
C LEU A 78 1.25 -9.67 -15.49
N ALA A 79 0.87 -9.16 -16.67
CA ALA A 79 -0.11 -9.82 -17.52
C ALA A 79 0.35 -11.22 -17.97
N LEU A 80 1.62 -11.38 -18.31
CA LEU A 80 2.20 -12.67 -18.67
C LEU A 80 2.30 -13.60 -17.46
N ALA A 81 2.73 -13.09 -16.31
CA ALA A 81 2.85 -13.87 -15.07
C ALA A 81 1.49 -14.40 -14.60
N MET A 82 0.43 -13.60 -14.74
CA MET A 82 -0.94 -14.00 -14.37
C MET A 82 -1.46 -15.21 -15.19
N MET A 83 -0.94 -15.46 -16.39
CA MET A 83 -1.30 -16.66 -17.16
C MET A 83 -0.77 -17.97 -16.52
N PHE A 84 0.26 -17.87 -15.67
CA PHE A 84 0.85 -19.01 -14.96
C PHE A 84 0.42 -19.10 -13.49
N CYS A 85 -0.25 -18.06 -12.98
CA CYS A 85 -0.69 -18.01 -11.60
C CYS A 85 -1.86 -18.96 -11.32
N VAL A 86 -1.88 -19.49 -10.10
CA VAL A 86 -2.98 -20.30 -9.55
C VAL A 86 -4.21 -19.42 -9.35
N GLU A 87 -5.40 -19.94 -9.62
CA GLU A 87 -6.64 -19.23 -9.29
C GLU A 87 -6.97 -19.36 -7.79
N SER A 88 -7.58 -18.35 -7.17
CA SER A 88 -7.83 -18.36 -5.72
C SER A 88 -8.72 -19.57 -5.33
N PRO A 89 -8.25 -20.46 -4.44
CA PRO A 89 -9.04 -21.62 -4.01
C PRO A 89 -10.36 -21.21 -3.33
N HIS A 90 -10.35 -20.09 -2.61
CA HIS A 90 -11.55 -19.52 -1.99
C HIS A 90 -12.58 -19.06 -3.02
N TRP A 91 -12.12 -18.49 -4.13
CA TRP A 91 -13.01 -18.06 -5.22
C TRP A 91 -13.58 -19.26 -6.00
N LEU A 92 -12.76 -20.26 -6.30
CA LEU A 92 -13.19 -21.51 -6.96
C LEU A 92 -14.25 -22.24 -6.13
N TYR A 93 -14.06 -22.31 -4.80
CA TYR A 93 -15.04 -22.87 -3.88
C TYR A 93 -16.37 -22.11 -3.93
N LYS A 94 -16.34 -20.77 -3.88
CA LYS A 94 -17.56 -19.92 -3.97
C LYS A 94 -18.27 -20.03 -5.32
N ARG A 95 -17.56 -20.38 -6.39
CA ARG A 95 -18.15 -20.67 -7.71
C ARG A 95 -18.75 -22.08 -7.82
N GLY A 96 -18.71 -22.87 -6.75
CA GLY A 96 -19.20 -24.25 -6.74
C GLY A 96 -18.25 -25.26 -7.40
N LYS A 97 -17.03 -24.83 -7.77
CA LYS A 97 -16.04 -25.68 -8.43
C LYS A 97 -15.15 -26.39 -7.41
N LEU A 98 -15.74 -27.31 -6.65
CA LEU A 98 -15.10 -27.96 -5.51
C LEU A 98 -13.85 -28.79 -5.90
N ALA A 99 -13.89 -29.49 -7.03
CA ALA A 99 -12.77 -30.31 -7.50
C ALA A 99 -11.55 -29.47 -7.94
N GLU A 100 -11.78 -28.33 -8.61
CA GLU A 100 -10.71 -27.39 -8.99
C GLU A 100 -10.13 -26.72 -7.73
N ALA A 101 -10.96 -26.36 -6.76
CA ALA A 101 -10.51 -25.81 -5.48
C ALA A 101 -9.66 -26.81 -4.68
N GLU A 102 -10.04 -28.09 -4.63
CA GLU A 102 -9.29 -29.14 -3.96
C GLU A 102 -7.92 -29.36 -4.60
N PHE A 103 -7.86 -29.38 -5.93
CA PHE A 103 -6.62 -29.49 -6.70
C PHE A 103 -5.67 -28.32 -6.45
N GLU A 104 -6.17 -27.08 -6.47
CA GLU A 104 -5.33 -25.91 -6.20
C GLU A 104 -4.90 -25.83 -4.72
N PHE A 105 -5.73 -26.29 -3.79
CA PHE A 105 -5.32 -26.45 -2.39
C PHE A 105 -4.21 -27.48 -2.24
N GLU A 106 -4.27 -28.60 -2.98
CA GLU A 106 -3.23 -29.62 -2.98
C GLU A 106 -1.90 -29.07 -3.52
N ARG A 107 -1.96 -28.27 -4.58
CA ARG A 107 -0.80 -27.61 -5.18
C ARG A 107 -0.18 -26.54 -4.28
N LEU A 108 -0.98 -25.85 -3.45
CA LEU A 108 -0.53 -24.76 -2.59
C LEU A 108 -0.10 -25.19 -1.17
N LEU A 109 -0.83 -26.09 -0.52
CA LEU A 109 -0.60 -26.53 0.87
C LEU A 109 -0.08 -27.97 1.00
N GLY A 110 -0.09 -28.74 -0.09
CA GLY A 110 0.22 -30.17 -0.09
C GLY A 110 -0.96 -31.03 0.38
N SER A 111 -1.03 -32.26 -0.13
CA SER A 111 -2.15 -33.21 0.04
C SER A 111 -2.55 -33.52 1.49
N SER A 112 -1.67 -33.33 2.47
CA SER A 112 -1.95 -33.59 3.88
C SER A 112 -2.86 -32.55 4.55
N HIS A 113 -2.93 -31.30 4.06
CA HIS A 113 -3.67 -30.20 4.71
C HIS A 113 -4.93 -29.76 3.94
N VAL A 114 -5.18 -30.37 2.78
CA VAL A 114 -6.30 -30.01 1.89
C VAL A 114 -7.65 -30.23 2.58
N LYS A 115 -7.84 -31.38 3.21
CA LYS A 115 -9.10 -31.72 3.89
C LYS A 115 -9.41 -30.78 5.06
N SER A 116 -8.41 -30.33 5.82
CA SER A 116 -8.63 -29.39 6.92
C SER A 116 -8.95 -27.99 6.39
N ALA A 117 -8.25 -27.52 5.34
CA ALA A 117 -8.52 -26.24 4.70
C ALA A 117 -9.92 -26.20 4.07
N MET A 118 -10.34 -27.27 3.39
CA MET A 118 -11.70 -27.39 2.84
C MET A 118 -12.78 -27.49 3.93
N LEU A 119 -12.48 -28.12 5.07
CA LEU A 119 -13.39 -28.14 6.22
C LEU A 119 -13.52 -26.76 6.89
N GLU A 120 -12.44 -25.99 6.99
CA GLU A 120 -12.49 -24.60 7.46
C GLU A 120 -13.28 -23.72 6.50
N LEU A 121 -13.10 -23.89 5.19
CA LEU A 121 -13.91 -23.20 4.19
C LEU A 121 -15.39 -23.55 4.29
N SER A 122 -15.73 -24.83 4.35
CA SER A 122 -17.14 -25.24 4.44
C SER A 122 -17.80 -24.79 5.76
N LYS A 123 -17.05 -24.72 6.87
CA LYS A 123 -17.52 -24.09 8.11
C LYS A 123 -17.70 -22.57 7.97
N SER A 124 -16.81 -21.88 7.27
CA SER A 124 -16.96 -20.45 6.99
C SER A 124 -18.12 -20.16 6.05
N ASP A 125 -18.43 -21.07 5.11
CA ASP A 125 -19.45 -20.89 4.07
C ASP A 125 -20.85 -21.31 4.52
N ARG A 126 -20.98 -22.27 5.44
CA ARG A 126 -22.26 -22.62 6.09
C ARG A 126 -22.87 -21.49 6.93
N GLY A 127 -22.11 -20.43 7.23
CA GLY A 127 -22.62 -19.17 7.79
C GLY A 127 -22.81 -18.06 6.76
N ASP A 128 -22.55 -18.34 5.48
CA ASP A 128 -22.38 -17.40 4.36
C ASP A 128 -23.45 -17.60 3.26
N GLU A 129 -24.50 -18.40 3.52
CA GLU A 129 -25.63 -18.58 2.61
C GLU A 129 -26.34 -17.23 2.34
N THR A 130 -26.12 -16.70 1.13
CA THR A 130 -27.14 -16.07 0.30
C THR A 130 -27.66 -14.67 0.65
N GLU A 131 -26.82 -13.73 1.10
CA GLU A 131 -27.17 -12.31 0.92
C GLU A 131 -26.00 -11.47 0.43
N SER A 132 -26.19 -10.87 -0.74
CA SER A 132 -25.35 -9.80 -1.26
C SER A 132 -25.29 -8.67 -0.23
N VAL A 133 -24.25 -8.67 0.61
CA VAL A 133 -24.08 -7.66 1.68
C VAL A 133 -24.26 -6.26 1.10
N LYS A 134 -25.32 -5.57 1.51
CA LYS A 134 -25.59 -4.23 0.98
C LYS A 134 -24.54 -3.26 1.53
N ILE A 135 -24.16 -2.25 0.75
CA ILE A 135 -23.22 -1.20 1.23
C ILE A 135 -23.78 -0.50 2.48
N SER A 136 -25.11 -0.45 2.64
CA SER A 136 -25.77 0.02 3.85
C SER A 136 -25.48 -0.82 5.11
N GLU A 137 -25.26 -2.13 4.97
CA GLU A 137 -24.90 -3.01 6.11
C GLU A 137 -23.43 -2.85 6.51
N LEU A 138 -22.56 -2.41 5.59
CA LEU A 138 -21.19 -2.02 5.93
C LEU A 138 -21.16 -0.76 6.81
N LEU A 139 -22.12 0.15 6.64
CA LEU A 139 -22.21 1.41 7.39
C LEU A 139 -23.02 1.27 8.69
N ASN A 140 -24.13 0.54 8.68
CA ASN A 140 -25.05 0.42 9.83
C ASN A 140 -25.06 -0.96 10.51
N GLY A 141 -24.30 -1.94 10.02
CA GLY A 141 -24.29 -3.29 10.57
C GLY A 141 -23.34 -3.48 11.75
N ARG A 142 -23.32 -4.71 12.30
CA ARG A 142 -22.46 -5.13 13.43
C ARG A 142 -20.95 -4.98 13.16
N HIS A 143 -20.55 -4.93 11.89
CA HIS A 143 -19.16 -4.78 11.46
C HIS A 143 -18.76 -3.34 11.10
N SER A 144 -19.66 -2.36 11.24
CA SER A 144 -19.42 -0.96 10.88
C SER A 144 -18.24 -0.34 11.63
N ARG A 145 -18.02 -0.72 12.90
CA ARG A 145 -16.87 -0.25 13.69
C ARG A 145 -15.54 -0.61 13.02
N VAL A 146 -15.43 -1.81 12.46
CA VAL A 146 -14.20 -2.28 11.81
C VAL A 146 -13.99 -1.54 10.48
N VAL A 147 -15.05 -1.36 9.70
CA VAL A 147 -15.02 -0.60 8.45
C VAL A 147 -14.65 0.86 8.71
N PHE A 148 -15.21 1.46 9.76
CA PHE A 148 -14.90 2.82 10.17
C PHE A 148 -13.45 2.98 10.61
N ILE A 149 -12.90 2.02 11.37
CA ILE A 149 -11.47 2.00 11.73
C ILE A 149 -10.60 1.91 10.47
N GLY A 150 -10.92 1.00 9.54
CA GLY A 150 -10.18 0.86 8.29
C GLY A 150 -10.22 2.11 7.41
N ALA A 151 -11.40 2.71 7.25
CA ALA A 151 -11.59 3.94 6.49
C ALA A 151 -10.85 5.12 7.14
N THR A 152 -10.92 5.25 8.47
CA THR A 152 -10.20 6.28 9.22
C THR A 152 -8.70 6.10 9.09
N LEU A 153 -8.18 4.86 9.17
CA LEU A 153 -6.74 4.59 9.00
C LEU A 153 -6.24 5.01 7.62
N PHE A 154 -6.97 4.68 6.56
CA PHE A 154 -6.58 5.09 5.20
C PHE A 154 -6.75 6.60 4.97
N ALA A 155 -7.76 7.23 5.57
CA ALA A 155 -7.92 8.67 5.55
C ALA A 155 -6.75 9.35 6.27
N LEU A 156 -6.39 8.90 7.48
CA LEU A 156 -5.25 9.41 8.25
C LEU A 156 -3.92 9.20 7.52
N GLN A 157 -3.77 8.07 6.82
CA GLN A 157 -2.59 7.81 5.98
C GLN A 157 -2.46 8.88 4.89
N GLN A 158 -3.55 9.28 4.24
CA GLN A 158 -3.51 10.32 3.21
C GLN A 158 -3.41 11.74 3.79
N LEU A 159 -4.16 12.03 4.85
CA LEU A 159 -4.09 13.29 5.60
C LEU A 159 -2.72 13.56 6.23
N SER A 160 -1.86 12.54 6.37
CA SER A 160 -0.45 12.75 6.72
C SER A 160 0.27 13.67 5.73
N GLY A 161 -0.23 13.79 4.49
CA GLY A 161 0.36 14.62 3.45
C GLY A 161 1.56 13.99 2.76
N ILE A 162 1.72 12.67 2.84
CA ILE A 162 2.84 11.96 2.21
C ILE A 162 2.96 12.24 0.71
N ASN A 163 1.84 12.31 -0.01
CA ASN A 163 1.83 12.61 -1.44
C ASN A 163 2.34 14.03 -1.71
N ALA A 164 1.90 15.02 -0.93
CA ALA A 164 2.41 16.38 -0.99
C ALA A 164 3.92 16.43 -0.68
N VAL A 165 4.39 15.68 0.32
CA VAL A 165 5.83 15.56 0.62
C VAL A 165 6.59 14.99 -0.58
N PHE A 166 6.11 13.92 -1.22
CA PHE A 166 6.74 13.38 -2.42
C PHE A 166 6.76 14.40 -3.59
N TYR A 167 5.65 15.09 -3.86
CA TYR A 167 5.57 16.06 -4.95
C TYR A 167 6.47 17.29 -4.71
N PHE A 168 6.42 17.87 -3.51
CA PHE A 168 7.14 19.09 -3.19
C PHE A 168 8.57 18.84 -2.73
N SER A 169 8.96 17.60 -2.44
CA SER A 169 10.30 17.27 -1.97
C SER A 169 11.40 17.80 -2.86
N SER A 170 11.32 17.57 -4.17
CA SER A 170 12.30 18.08 -5.14
C SER A 170 12.43 19.61 -5.09
N THR A 171 11.35 20.33 -4.79
CA THR A 171 11.33 21.78 -4.67
C THR A 171 11.92 22.24 -3.34
N VAL A 172 11.61 21.55 -2.23
CA VAL A 172 12.18 21.82 -0.90
C VAL A 172 13.69 21.61 -0.92
N PHE A 173 14.16 20.49 -1.46
CA PHE A 173 15.59 20.21 -1.60
C PHE A 173 16.29 21.20 -2.54
N ARG A 174 15.63 21.66 -3.61
CA ARG A 174 16.18 22.68 -4.50
C ARG A 174 16.29 24.04 -3.82
N ARG A 175 15.28 24.45 -3.03
CA ARG A 175 15.34 25.69 -2.22
C ARG A 175 16.43 25.59 -1.15
N ALA A 176 16.73 24.39 -0.68
CA ALA A 176 17.81 24.10 0.23
C ALA A 176 19.20 24.04 -0.45
N GLY A 177 19.31 24.18 -1.77
CA GLY A 177 20.60 24.17 -2.49
C GLY A 177 21.14 22.78 -2.87
N VAL A 178 20.36 21.71 -2.65
CA VAL A 178 20.71 20.35 -3.09
C VAL A 178 20.20 20.12 -4.52
N SER A 179 20.97 19.38 -5.32
CA SER A 179 20.52 19.01 -6.66
C SER A 179 19.25 18.15 -6.59
N SER A 180 18.26 18.48 -7.42
CA SER A 180 16.95 17.79 -7.46
C SER A 180 17.08 16.28 -7.73
N ASN A 181 18.17 15.86 -8.36
CA ASN A 181 18.41 14.45 -8.70
C ASN A 181 18.83 13.65 -7.47
N LEU A 182 19.73 14.21 -6.65
CA LEU A 182 20.16 13.58 -5.39
C LEU A 182 18.99 13.51 -4.40
N ALA A 183 18.16 14.55 -4.34
CA ALA A 183 16.98 14.59 -3.49
C ALA A 183 16.03 13.39 -3.71
N ASN A 184 15.67 13.14 -4.97
CA ASN A 184 14.78 12.04 -5.34
C ASN A 184 15.38 10.67 -4.98
N VAL A 185 16.69 10.50 -5.16
CA VAL A 185 17.41 9.27 -4.81
C VAL A 185 17.40 9.06 -3.29
N PHE A 186 17.73 10.09 -2.51
CA PHE A 186 17.73 9.99 -1.03
C PHE A 186 16.35 9.66 -0.46
N ILE A 187 15.29 10.23 -1.03
CA ILE A 187 13.92 9.94 -0.63
C ILE A 187 13.53 8.50 -0.97
N GLY A 188 13.90 8.02 -2.16
CA GLY A 188 13.69 6.63 -2.55
C GLY A 188 14.40 5.66 -1.60
N ILE A 189 15.66 5.94 -1.26
CA ILE A 189 16.45 5.15 -0.30
C ILE A 189 15.82 5.18 1.09
N ALA A 190 15.40 6.36 1.59
CA ALA A 190 14.75 6.49 2.89
C ALA A 190 13.44 5.69 2.96
N ASN A 191 12.63 5.74 1.89
CA ASN A 191 11.39 4.99 1.79
C ASN A 191 11.63 3.47 1.75
N LEU A 192 12.60 3.02 0.96
CA LEU A 192 12.97 1.60 0.87
C LEU A 192 13.51 1.08 2.21
N THR A 193 14.43 1.83 2.82
CA THR A 193 15.03 1.48 4.11
C THR A 193 13.96 1.42 5.19
N GLY A 194 13.07 2.42 5.26
CA GLY A 194 11.97 2.43 6.22
C GLY A 194 11.01 1.25 6.03
N SER A 195 10.76 0.84 4.78
CA SER A 195 9.91 -0.32 4.47
C SER A 195 10.55 -1.66 4.85
N ILE A 196 11.86 -1.82 4.66
CA ILE A 196 12.61 -3.01 5.11
C ILE A 196 12.60 -3.08 6.63
N VAL A 197 12.83 -1.95 7.31
CA VAL A 197 12.74 -1.85 8.77
C VAL A 197 11.31 -2.19 9.23
N ALA A 198 10.28 -1.70 8.54
CA ALA A 198 8.89 -2.02 8.84
C ALA A 198 8.66 -3.54 8.84
N LEU A 199 9.16 -4.26 7.83
CA LEU A 199 9.00 -5.70 7.72
C LEU A 199 9.60 -6.43 8.94
N VAL A 200 10.83 -6.08 9.32
CA VAL A 200 11.50 -6.73 10.46
C VAL A 200 10.84 -6.37 11.80
N LEU A 201 10.40 -5.12 11.97
CA LEU A 201 9.79 -4.66 13.21
C LEU A 201 8.33 -5.09 13.34
N MET A 202 7.62 -5.31 12.24
CA MET A 202 6.20 -5.67 12.25
C MET A 202 5.98 -7.02 12.94
N ASP A 203 6.87 -7.98 12.70
CA ASP A 203 6.78 -9.30 13.33
C ASP A 203 7.20 -9.28 14.81
N LYS A 204 8.05 -8.34 15.22
CA LYS A 204 8.58 -8.26 16.60
C LYS A 204 7.76 -7.39 17.55
N LEU A 205 7.35 -6.20 17.11
CA LEU A 205 6.70 -5.18 17.94
C LEU A 205 5.18 -5.15 17.77
N GLY A 206 4.68 -5.79 16.71
CA GLY A 206 3.27 -5.79 16.35
C GLY A 206 2.82 -4.52 15.63
N ARG A 207 1.74 -4.67 14.87
CA ARG A 207 1.22 -3.68 13.92
C ARG A 207 0.75 -2.38 14.57
N LYS A 208 0.06 -2.48 15.72
CA LYS A 208 -0.51 -1.33 16.43
C LYS A 208 0.56 -0.39 16.99
N VAL A 209 1.63 -0.95 17.57
CA VAL A 209 2.74 -0.18 18.13
C VAL A 209 3.48 0.57 17.03
N LEU A 210 3.75 -0.11 15.92
CA LEU A 210 4.41 0.46 14.75
C LEU A 210 3.64 1.65 14.16
N LEU A 211 2.31 1.56 14.11
CA LEU A 211 1.44 2.64 13.65
C LEU A 211 1.53 3.88 14.56
N HIS A 212 1.48 3.70 15.89
CA HIS A 212 1.57 4.81 16.83
C HIS A 212 2.93 5.51 16.76
N TRP A 213 4.02 4.74 16.70
CA TRP A 213 5.38 5.28 16.55
C TRP A 213 5.56 6.01 15.22
N SER A 214 4.96 5.51 14.14
CA SER A 214 4.98 6.15 12.83
C SER A 214 4.28 7.51 12.86
N PHE A 215 3.06 7.59 13.39
CA PHE A 215 2.33 8.87 13.52
C PHE A 215 3.05 9.86 14.45
N PHE A 216 3.61 9.38 15.56
CA PHE A 216 4.41 10.22 16.46
C PHE A 216 5.67 10.76 15.76
N GLY A 217 6.38 9.90 15.02
CA GLY A 217 7.55 10.28 14.25
C GLY A 217 7.23 11.30 13.14
N MET A 218 6.12 11.12 12.43
CA MET A 218 5.64 12.08 11.42
C MET A 218 5.29 13.43 12.04
N ALA A 219 4.62 13.45 13.19
CA ALA A 219 4.30 14.69 13.91
C ALA A 219 5.57 15.44 14.33
N LEU A 220 6.58 14.73 14.86
CA LEU A 220 7.87 15.31 15.21
C LEU A 220 8.60 15.85 13.97
N ALA A 221 8.59 15.09 12.87
CA ALA A 221 9.21 15.49 11.62
C ALA A 221 8.55 16.75 11.02
N MET A 222 7.23 16.87 11.11
CA MET A 222 6.52 18.09 10.70
C MET A 222 6.82 19.28 11.62
N ALA A 223 6.93 19.06 12.94
CA ALA A 223 7.34 20.11 13.86
C ALA A 223 8.75 20.63 13.54
N LEU A 224 9.68 19.76 13.17
CA LEU A 224 11.02 20.14 12.71
C LEU A 224 10.97 20.94 11.41
N GLN A 225 10.13 20.56 10.44
CA GLN A 225 9.96 21.31 9.20
C GLN A 225 9.33 22.70 9.45
N ALA A 226 8.32 22.78 10.32
CA ALA A 226 7.70 24.04 10.73
C ALA A 226 8.73 24.96 11.40
N PHE A 227 9.56 24.42 12.29
CA PHE A 227 10.65 25.16 12.94
C PHE A 227 11.73 25.60 11.95
N ALA A 228 12.07 24.78 10.95
CA ALA A 228 12.99 25.17 9.88
C ALA A 228 12.43 26.34 9.05
N SER A 229 11.11 26.39 8.86
CA SER A 229 10.42 27.43 8.07
C SER A 229 10.13 28.72 8.82
N SER A 230 10.20 28.73 10.16
CA SER A 230 9.85 29.90 10.98
C SER A 230 10.90 31.01 10.98
N GLY A 231 12.06 30.79 10.34
CA GLY A 231 13.15 31.77 10.25
C GLY A 231 13.93 31.99 11.55
N ILE A 232 13.66 31.19 12.59
CA ILE A 232 14.34 31.27 13.89
C ILE A 232 15.73 30.62 13.85
N ALA A 233 15.93 29.64 12.97
CA ALA A 233 17.21 28.96 12.81
C ALA A 233 18.16 29.72 11.87
N SER A 234 19.46 29.72 12.19
CA SER A 234 20.51 30.18 11.27
C SER A 234 20.36 29.52 9.88
N ASN A 235 20.72 30.23 8.80
CA ASN A 235 20.58 29.74 7.41
C ASN A 235 21.08 28.29 7.20
N TYR A 236 22.17 27.91 7.87
CA TYR A 236 22.71 26.55 7.82
C TYR A 236 21.95 25.54 8.71
N GLY A 237 21.43 25.98 9.86
CA GLY A 237 20.61 25.14 10.74
C GLY A 237 19.24 24.84 10.13
N ALA A 238 18.58 25.86 9.57
CA ALA A 238 17.32 25.71 8.85
C ALA A 238 17.42 24.69 7.70
N PHE A 239 18.56 24.67 7.02
CA PHE A 239 18.88 23.68 5.99
C PHE A 239 18.85 22.24 6.51
N TYR A 240 19.62 21.93 7.56
CA TYR A 240 19.69 20.58 8.12
C TYR A 240 18.35 20.13 8.71
N PHE A 241 17.61 21.03 9.36
CA PHE A 241 16.29 20.71 9.91
C PHE A 241 15.23 20.48 8.83
N SER A 242 15.27 21.21 7.72
CA SER A 242 14.32 21.02 6.61
C SER A 242 14.56 19.71 5.87
N VAL A 243 15.81 19.44 5.46
CA VAL A 243 16.18 18.22 4.74
C VAL A 243 16.05 16.99 5.66
N GLY A 244 16.59 17.09 6.88
CA GLY A 244 16.50 16.02 7.88
C GLY A 244 15.07 15.73 8.31
N GLY A 245 14.25 16.77 8.51
CA GLY A 245 12.83 16.65 8.82
C GLY A 245 12.04 15.98 7.69
N MET A 246 12.37 16.25 6.42
CA MET A 246 11.71 15.58 5.29
C MET A 246 12.11 14.12 5.16
N LEU A 247 13.40 13.79 5.29
CA LEU A 247 13.86 12.40 5.28
C LEU A 247 13.31 11.61 6.46
N LEU A 248 13.27 12.20 7.65
CA LEU A 248 12.67 11.60 8.84
C LEU A 248 11.17 11.37 8.64
N PHE A 249 10.46 12.31 8.02
CA PHE A 249 9.04 12.14 7.68
C PHE A 249 8.81 10.93 6.77
N VAL A 250 9.57 10.84 5.67
CA VAL A 250 9.46 9.72 4.71
C VAL A 250 9.82 8.39 5.38
N LEU A 251 10.88 8.36 6.19
CA LEU A 251 11.32 7.16 6.89
C LEU A 251 10.28 6.69 7.91
N THR A 252 9.78 7.60 8.76
CA THR A 252 8.78 7.28 9.79
C THR A 252 7.45 6.86 9.16
N PHE A 253 7.04 7.46 8.05
CA PHE A 253 5.88 7.00 7.26
C PHE A 253 6.09 5.56 6.75
N ALA A 254 7.24 5.30 6.11
CA ALA A 254 7.56 4.01 5.52
C ALA A 254 7.68 2.88 6.56
N VAL A 255 8.09 3.20 7.79
CA VAL A 255 8.20 2.24 8.91
C VAL A 255 6.84 1.73 9.39
N GLY A 256 5.74 2.49 9.24
CA GLY A 256 4.45 2.10 9.80
C GLY A 256 3.25 2.49 8.95
N ALA A 257 2.97 3.78 8.85
CA ALA A 257 1.77 4.29 8.18
C ALA A 257 1.63 3.85 6.71
N GLY A 258 2.74 3.54 6.02
CA GLY A 258 2.74 2.93 4.68
C GLY A 258 2.21 1.48 4.68
N PRO A 259 2.98 0.50 5.20
CA PRO A 259 2.65 -0.93 5.11
C PRO A 259 1.49 -1.36 6.00
N VAL A 260 1.36 -0.78 7.19
CA VAL A 260 0.48 -1.33 8.24
C VAL A 260 -0.99 -1.31 7.81
N PRO A 261 -1.58 -0.23 7.27
CA PRO A 261 -2.98 -0.24 6.84
C PRO A 261 -3.26 -1.30 5.77
N GLY A 262 -2.37 -1.43 4.76
CA GLY A 262 -2.54 -2.38 3.67
C GLY A 262 -2.59 -3.85 4.13
N LEU A 263 -1.88 -4.18 5.20
CA LEU A 263 -1.83 -5.53 5.78
C LEU A 263 -2.90 -5.77 6.84
N LEU A 264 -3.12 -4.77 7.69
CA LEU A 264 -4.02 -4.88 8.83
C LEU A 264 -5.49 -4.98 8.38
N LEU A 265 -5.91 -4.24 7.35
CA LEU A 265 -7.32 -4.25 6.94
C LEU A 265 -7.80 -5.62 6.44
N PRO A 266 -7.09 -6.33 5.53
CA PRO A 266 -7.45 -7.68 5.13
C PRO A 266 -7.51 -8.67 6.31
N GLU A 267 -6.65 -8.50 7.32
CA GLU A 267 -6.59 -9.36 8.50
C GLU A 267 -7.76 -9.14 9.47
N ILE A 268 -8.20 -7.90 9.67
CA ILE A 268 -9.30 -7.60 10.60
C ILE A 268 -10.67 -7.87 9.94
N PHE A 269 -10.79 -7.74 8.62
CA PHE A 269 -12.08 -7.92 7.96
C PHE A 269 -12.52 -9.39 7.90
N PRO A 270 -13.76 -9.70 8.34
CA PRO A 270 -14.39 -10.99 8.11
C PRO A 270 -14.43 -11.32 6.61
N SER A 271 -14.22 -12.59 6.26
CA SER A 271 -14.26 -13.09 4.88
C SER A 271 -15.50 -12.63 4.11
N ARG A 272 -16.67 -12.57 4.78
CA ARG A 272 -17.94 -12.12 4.21
C ARG A 272 -17.93 -10.69 3.66
N ILE A 273 -17.30 -9.75 4.36
CA ILE A 273 -17.34 -8.31 4.00
C ILE A 273 -16.02 -7.79 3.45
N ARG A 274 -14.94 -8.58 3.53
CA ARG A 274 -13.56 -8.16 3.24
C ARG A 274 -13.42 -7.44 1.90
N ALA A 275 -13.90 -8.02 0.81
CA ALA A 275 -13.77 -7.43 -0.52
C ALA A 275 -14.48 -6.07 -0.62
N LYS A 276 -15.73 -5.97 -0.13
CA LYS A 276 -16.52 -4.72 -0.18
C LYS A 276 -16.00 -3.66 0.79
N ALA A 277 -15.57 -4.07 1.99
CA ALA A 277 -14.99 -3.18 2.98
C ALA A 277 -13.65 -2.60 2.48
N MET A 278 -12.78 -3.44 1.90
CA MET A 278 -11.54 -2.99 1.27
C MET A 278 -11.79 -2.01 0.14
N ALA A 279 -12.76 -2.29 -0.74
CA ALA A 279 -13.13 -1.38 -1.83
C ALA A 279 -13.64 -0.03 -1.29
N PHE A 280 -14.48 -0.03 -0.24
CA PHE A 280 -14.95 1.19 0.41
C PHE A 280 -13.80 1.98 1.05
N CYS A 281 -12.94 1.33 1.83
CA CYS A 281 -11.81 1.99 2.46
C CYS A 281 -10.82 2.55 1.44
N MET A 282 -10.58 1.83 0.33
CA MET A 282 -9.74 2.33 -0.76
C MET A 282 -10.39 3.49 -1.51
N SER A 283 -11.72 3.49 -1.64
CA SER A 283 -12.45 4.65 -2.19
C SER A 283 -12.26 5.89 -1.32
N VAL A 284 -12.35 5.75 0.00
CA VAL A 284 -12.05 6.83 0.96
C VAL A 284 -10.61 7.30 0.82
N HIS A 285 -9.65 6.37 0.70
CA HIS A 285 -8.24 6.70 0.46
C HIS A 285 -8.04 7.60 -0.76
N TRP A 286 -8.61 7.22 -1.92
CA TRP A 286 -8.48 7.99 -3.15
C TRP A 286 -9.23 9.33 -3.09
N VAL A 287 -10.41 9.39 -2.48
CA VAL A 287 -11.17 10.65 -2.31
C VAL A 287 -10.40 11.62 -1.43
N VAL A 288 -9.84 11.16 -0.31
CA VAL A 288 -9.04 12.00 0.58
C VAL A 288 -7.76 12.45 -0.12
N ASN A 289 -7.09 11.58 -0.89
CA ASN A 289 -5.94 11.99 -1.68
C ASN A 289 -6.31 13.06 -2.70
N PHE A 290 -7.42 12.90 -3.42
CA PHE A 290 -7.89 13.90 -4.39
C PHE A 290 -8.24 15.24 -3.76
N LEU A 291 -8.74 15.26 -2.52
CA LEU A 291 -9.02 16.50 -1.79
C LEU A 291 -7.76 17.23 -1.30
N LEU A 292 -6.64 16.52 -1.19
CA LEU A 292 -5.36 17.05 -0.70
C LEU A 292 -4.42 17.52 -1.83
N ASP A 293 -4.60 16.99 -3.03
CA ASP A 293 -3.86 17.37 -4.25
C ASP A 293 -4.49 18.59 -4.94
#